data_AF-A0A6N3EVN2-F1
#
_entry.id   AF-A0A6N3EVN2-F1
#
_cell.length_a   1.000
_cell.length_b   1.000
_cell.length_c   1.000
_cell.angle_alpha   90.00
_cell.angle_beta   90.00
_cell.angle_gamma   90.00
#
_symmetry.space_group_name_H-M   'P 1'
#
loop_
_entity.id
_entity.type
_entity.pdbx_description
1 polymer ?
#
loop_
_entity_poly.entity_id
_entity_poly.type
_entity_poly.pdbx_seq_one_letter_code
_entity_poly.pdbx_strand_id
1 'polypeptide(L)'
;MAQKFESNGRMYDVEIFQHEDTDIVRFYEERNEQYGERLSNLVIGTPSYGFLLIQYISGDAVLTGTLNAKYFCAEMVDDIVIFCENNIPSCKNIYFPYHIDFFTVSSSEEYNGEY
;
A
#
# COMPACT_ATOMS: atom_id res chain seq x y z
N MET A 1 -3.81 0.52 11.70
CA MET A 1 -5.20 0.98 11.90
C MET A 1 -5.81 1.21 10.52
N ALA A 2 -7.00 0.67 10.23
CA ALA A 2 -7.61 0.79 8.91
C ALA A 2 -8.06 2.23 8.65
N GLN A 3 -7.64 2.77 7.52
CA GLN A 3 -7.94 4.12 7.05
C GLN A 3 -8.47 4.09 5.62
N LYS A 4 -9.03 5.21 5.17
CA LYS A 4 -9.49 5.37 3.79
C LYS A 4 -8.65 6.44 3.11
N PHE A 5 -8.17 6.12 1.92
CA PHE A 5 -7.51 7.07 1.02
C PHE A 5 -8.43 7.38 -0.15
N GLU A 6 -8.66 8.67 -0.40
CA GLU A 6 -9.47 9.16 -1.51
C GLU A 6 -8.61 10.00 -2.45
N SER A 7 -8.64 9.69 -3.74
CA SER A 7 -7.97 10.47 -4.77
C SER A 7 -8.59 10.16 -6.13
N ASN A 8 -8.71 11.20 -6.99
CA ASN A 8 -9.27 11.10 -8.33
C ASN A 8 -10.64 10.39 -8.39
N GLY A 9 -11.52 10.66 -7.41
CA GLY A 9 -12.86 10.04 -7.31
C GLY A 9 -12.86 8.55 -6.98
N ARG A 10 -11.72 7.97 -6.59
CA ARG A 10 -11.58 6.58 -6.13
C ARG A 10 -11.27 6.56 -4.65
N MET A 11 -11.70 5.50 -3.97
CA MET A 11 -11.47 5.28 -2.54
C MET A 11 -10.82 3.92 -2.33
N TYR A 12 -9.84 3.87 -1.44
CA TYR A 12 -9.04 2.68 -1.15
C TYR A 12 -8.96 2.43 0.35
N ASP A 13 -8.91 1.16 0.72
CA ASP A 13 -8.53 0.77 2.07
C ASP A 13 -7.02 0.92 2.25
N VAL A 14 -6.63 1.45 3.40
CA VAL A 14 -5.23 1.64 3.77
C VAL A 14 -4.96 1.06 5.14
N GLU A 15 -3.91 0.26 5.22
CA GLU A 15 -3.36 -0.22 6.48
C GLU A 15 -1.94 0.30 6.65
N ILE A 16 -1.67 0.87 7.83
CA ILE A 16 -0.36 1.36 8.22
C ILE A 16 0.21 0.43 9.29
N PHE A 17 1.35 -0.17 9.00
CA PHE A 17 2.15 -0.97 9.91
C PHE A 17 3.35 -0.15 10.35
N GLN A 18 3.59 -0.08 11.66
CA GLN A 18 4.66 0.72 12.22
C GLN A 18 5.68 -0.19 12.90
N HIS A 19 6.97 0.01 12.60
CA HIS A 19 8.05 -0.77 13.18
C HIS A 19 9.36 0.01 13.25
N GLU A 20 9.73 0.42 14.47
CA GLU A 20 10.97 1.15 14.76
C GLU A 20 11.15 2.37 13.83
N ASP A 21 12.17 2.33 12.97
CA ASP A 21 12.52 3.39 12.02
C ASP A 21 11.86 3.20 10.64
N THR A 22 10.81 2.36 10.57
CA THR A 22 10.08 2.08 9.32
C THR A 22 8.58 2.04 9.51
N ASP A 23 7.84 2.57 8.53
CA ASP A 23 6.41 2.32 8.39
C ASP A 23 6.11 1.72 7.02
N ILE A 24 5.12 0.83 6.95
CA ILE A 24 4.60 0.28 5.69
C ILE A 24 3.16 0.74 5.52
N VAL A 25 2.87 1.36 4.38
CA VAL A 25 1.52 1.76 3.95
C VAL A 25 1.07 0.79 2.87
N ARG A 26 0.05 -0.02 3.17
CA ARG A 26 -0.55 -0.99 2.24
C ARG A 26 -1.87 -0.44 1.73
N PHE A 27 -2.04 -0.43 0.41
CA PHE A 27 -3.31 -0.08 -0.23
C PHE A 27 -4.01 -1.35 -0.73
N TYR A 28 -5.30 -1.50 -0.43
CA TYR A 28 -6.07 -2.69 -0.74
C TYR A 28 -7.57 -2.39 -0.88
N GLU A 29 -8.36 -3.45 -1.04
CA GLU A 29 -9.82 -3.43 -1.02
C GLU A 29 -10.28 -4.57 -0.12
N GLU A 30 -10.95 -4.23 0.98
CA GLU A 30 -11.38 -5.17 2.03
C GLU A 30 -12.25 -6.31 1.49
N ARG A 31 -13.04 -6.05 0.45
CA ARG A 31 -13.90 -7.06 -0.20
C ARG A 31 -13.10 -8.24 -0.78
N ASN A 32 -11.84 -8.02 -1.14
CA ASN A 32 -10.94 -9.05 -1.66
C ASN A 32 -10.26 -9.86 -0.55
N GLU A 33 -10.47 -9.53 0.73
CA GLU A 33 -9.77 -10.12 1.86
C GLU A 33 -10.67 -10.93 2.80
N GLN A 34 -11.84 -11.35 2.30
CA GLN A 34 -12.80 -12.16 3.05
C GLN A 34 -12.36 -13.62 3.12
N TYR A 35 -11.39 -13.92 3.99
CA TYR A 35 -10.84 -15.27 4.20
C TYR A 35 -11.42 -15.98 5.44
N GLY A 36 -12.59 -15.56 5.92
CA GLY A 36 -13.18 -16.03 7.18
C GLY A 36 -13.67 -17.49 7.16
N GLU A 37 -13.68 -18.13 6.00
CA GLU A 37 -14.09 -19.52 5.84
C GLU A 37 -12.88 -20.47 5.85
N ARG A 38 -13.13 -21.73 6.22
CA ARG A 38 -12.11 -22.77 6.18
C ARG A 38 -11.62 -22.92 4.73
N LEU A 39 -10.30 -22.81 4.53
CA LEU A 39 -9.67 -23.12 3.25
C LEU A 39 -10.09 -24.51 2.79
N SER A 40 -10.88 -24.55 1.73
CA SER A 40 -11.34 -25.76 1.06
C SER A 40 -11.40 -25.42 -0.44
N ASN A 41 -10.79 -26.27 -1.26
CA ASN A 41 -10.49 -26.01 -2.68
C ASN A 41 -9.38 -24.97 -2.92
N LEU A 42 -8.98 -24.86 -4.19
CA LEU A 42 -8.12 -23.79 -4.69
C LEU A 42 -8.78 -22.42 -4.46
N VAL A 43 -8.03 -21.49 -3.87
CA VAL A 43 -8.45 -20.11 -3.61
C VAL A 43 -7.54 -19.17 -4.41
N ILE A 44 -8.12 -18.43 -5.35
CA ILE A 44 -7.41 -17.39 -6.10
C ILE A 44 -7.72 -16.05 -5.43
N GLY A 45 -6.76 -15.54 -4.65
CA GLY A 45 -6.85 -14.23 -4.01
C GLY A 45 -6.40 -13.11 -4.93
N THR A 46 -7.10 -11.97 -4.92
CA THR A 46 -6.59 -10.76 -5.56
C THR A 46 -5.58 -10.11 -4.60
N PRO A 47 -4.32 -9.85 -5.01
CA PRO A 47 -3.35 -9.22 -4.14
C PRO A 47 -3.75 -7.77 -3.83
N SER A 48 -3.11 -7.22 -2.80
CA SER A 48 -3.20 -5.79 -2.51
C SER A 48 -2.78 -4.94 -3.71
N TYR A 49 -3.25 -3.70 -3.73
CA TYR A 49 -2.99 -2.78 -4.84
C TYR A 49 -1.59 -2.17 -4.80
N GLY A 50 -0.87 -2.31 -3.69
CA GLY A 50 0.53 -1.97 -3.58
C GLY A 50 0.98 -1.68 -2.15
N PHE A 51 2.27 -1.44 -2.00
CA PHE A 51 2.90 -1.13 -0.73
C PHE A 51 3.88 0.03 -0.91
N LEU A 52 3.88 0.94 0.06
CA LEU A 52 4.91 1.95 0.22
C LEU A 52 5.61 1.73 1.56
N LEU A 53 6.93 1.87 1.54
CA LEU A 53 7.82 1.88 2.69
C LEU A 53 8.20 3.33 2.98
N ILE A 54 8.09 3.70 4.24
CA ILE A 54 8.61 4.94 4.79
C ILE A 54 9.81 4.54 5.65
N GLN A 55 10.99 5.04 5.30
CA GLN A 55 12.21 4.84 6.06
C GLN A 55 12.59 6.15 6.74
N TYR A 56 12.63 6.17 8.06
CA TYR A 56 13.10 7.32 8.84
C TYR A 56 14.62 7.35 8.86
N ILE A 57 15.22 8.52 8.59
CA ILE A 57 16.67 8.72 8.50
C ILE A 57 17.02 10.08 9.10
N SER A 58 17.71 10.09 10.24
CA SER A 58 18.29 11.29 10.85
C SER A 58 17.30 12.46 11.06
N GLY A 59 16.03 12.15 11.35
CA GLY A 59 14.96 13.14 11.57
C GLY A 59 14.14 13.49 10.32
N ASP A 60 14.53 12.98 9.15
CA ASP A 60 13.79 13.03 7.90
C ASP A 60 13.25 11.62 7.54
N ALA A 61 12.64 11.48 6.36
CA ALA A 61 12.17 10.19 5.87
C ALA A 61 12.24 10.09 4.35
N VAL A 62 12.25 8.86 3.82
CA VAL A 62 12.11 8.59 2.39
C VAL A 62 10.91 7.69 2.17
N LEU A 63 10.04 8.04 1.21
CA LEU A 63 8.92 7.21 0.77
C LEU A 63 9.33 6.44 -0.49
N THR A 64 9.24 5.13 -0.48
CA THR A 64 9.55 4.31 -1.66
C THR A 64 8.62 3.12 -1.77
N GLY A 65 8.37 2.61 -2.98
CA GLY A 65 7.59 1.39 -3.12
C GLY A 65 6.95 1.23 -4.48
N THR A 66 5.95 0.36 -4.53
CA THR A 66 5.30 -0.04 -5.77
C THR A 66 3.79 0.01 -5.64
N LEU A 67 3.13 0.60 -6.63
CA LEU A 67 1.68 0.67 -6.74
C LEU A 67 1.23 0.11 -8.09
N ASN A 68 0.12 -0.62 -8.09
CA ASN A 68 -0.41 -1.22 -9.30
C ASN A 68 -1.05 -0.14 -10.19
N ALA A 69 -0.54 -0.01 -11.41
CA ALA A 69 -0.94 1.00 -12.40
C ALA A 69 -2.41 0.89 -12.85
N LYS A 70 -3.08 -0.23 -12.59
CA LYS A 70 -4.53 -0.36 -12.80
C LYS A 70 -5.32 0.56 -11.87
N TYR A 71 -4.83 0.76 -10.65
CA TYR A 71 -5.54 1.48 -9.59
C TYR A 71 -4.95 2.88 -9.39
N PHE A 72 -3.64 3.03 -9.47
CA PHE A 72 -2.95 4.28 -9.22
C PHE A 72 -2.27 4.87 -10.47
N CYS A 73 -2.11 6.18 -10.48
CA CYS A 73 -1.34 6.91 -11.48
C CYS A 73 -0.51 8.03 -10.84
N ALA A 74 0.41 8.60 -11.61
CA ALA A 74 1.33 9.64 -11.14
C ALA A 74 0.62 10.89 -10.59
N GLU A 75 -0.56 11.23 -11.10
CA GLU A 75 -1.36 12.38 -10.64
C GLU A 75 -1.84 12.23 -9.18
N MET A 76 -1.86 11.00 -8.65
CA MET A 76 -2.30 10.71 -7.28
C MET A 76 -1.17 10.81 -6.25
N VAL A 77 0.08 11.01 -6.68
CA VAL A 77 1.25 10.97 -5.78
C VAL A 77 1.20 12.08 -4.74
N ASP A 78 0.79 13.29 -5.12
CA ASP A 78 0.66 14.40 -4.19
C ASP A 78 -0.39 14.10 -3.11
N ASP A 79 -1.54 13.53 -3.50
CA ASP A 79 -2.58 13.11 -2.57
C ASP A 79 -2.07 12.01 -1.61
N ILE A 80 -1.25 11.08 -2.10
CA ILE A 80 -0.62 10.02 -1.28
C ILE A 80 0.33 10.63 -0.25
N VAL A 81 1.18 11.58 -0.65
CA VAL A 81 2.12 12.24 0.27
C VAL A 81 1.36 13.02 1.34
N ILE A 82 0.34 13.80 0.94
CA ILE A 82 -0.53 14.53 1.87
C ILE A 82 -1.24 13.56 2.82
N PHE A 83 -1.71 12.41 2.31
CA PHE A 83 -2.32 11.38 3.14
C PHE A 83 -1.33 10.85 4.20
N CYS A 84 -0.09 10.55 3.81
CA CYS A 84 0.95 10.12 4.74
C CYS A 84 1.25 11.18 5.81
N GLU A 85 1.45 12.45 5.42
CA GLU A 85 1.71 13.55 6.37
C GLU A 85 0.58 13.76 7.39
N ASN A 86 -0.67 13.58 6.96
CA ASN A 86 -1.84 13.76 7.80
C ASN A 86 -2.07 12.59 8.77
N ASN A 87 -1.70 11.37 8.38
CA ASN A 87 -2.03 10.16 9.12
C ASN A 87 -0.84 9.53 9.85
N ILE A 88 0.39 9.95 9.54
CA ILE A 88 1.63 9.46 10.12
C ILE A 88 2.37 10.65 10.76
N PRO A 89 2.22 10.88 12.08
CA PRO A 89 2.72 12.09 12.73
C PRO A 89 4.22 12.37 12.53
N SER A 90 5.03 11.31 12.43
CA SER A 90 6.48 11.36 12.19
C SER A 90 6.84 11.84 10.78
N CYS A 91 5.92 11.79 9.82
CA CYS A 91 6.12 12.33 8.47
C CYS A 91 5.76 13.82 8.36
N LYS A 92 5.23 14.44 9.41
CA LYS A 92 4.71 15.81 9.34
C LYS A 92 5.83 16.85 9.40
N ASN A 93 5.85 17.77 8.43
CA ASN A 93 6.79 18.90 8.36
C ASN A 93 8.29 18.51 8.31
N ILE A 94 8.61 17.35 7.73
CA ILE A 94 9.99 16.90 7.52
C ILE A 94 10.34 16.91 6.02
N TYR A 95 11.62 16.77 5.68
CA TYR A 95 11.98 16.52 4.30
C TYR A 95 11.59 15.08 3.93
N PHE A 96 10.69 14.94 2.95
CA PHE A 96 10.06 13.66 2.62
C PHE A 96 10.08 13.34 1.11
N PRO A 97 11.27 13.15 0.51
CA PRO A 97 11.39 12.75 -0.89
C PRO A 97 10.77 11.36 -1.14
N TYR A 98 10.26 11.16 -2.35
CA TYR A 98 9.60 9.93 -2.74
C TYR A 98 10.11 9.33 -4.05
N HIS A 99 10.06 8.00 -4.16
CA HIS A 99 10.30 7.21 -5.36
C HIS A 99 9.27 6.08 -5.46
N ILE A 100 8.21 6.28 -6.24
CA ILE A 100 7.10 5.33 -6.35
C ILE A 100 7.05 4.78 -7.77
N ASP A 101 7.19 3.47 -7.89
CA ASP A 101 7.08 2.75 -9.16
C ASP A 101 5.64 2.29 -9.40
N PHE A 102 5.13 2.52 -10.62
CA PHE A 102 3.84 1.98 -11.05
C PHE A 102 4.05 0.74 -11.89
N PHE A 103 3.54 -0.41 -11.44
CA PHE A 103 3.71 -1.69 -12.13
C PHE A 103 2.40 -2.22 -12.71
N THR A 104 2.51 -3.02 -13.77
CA THR A 104 1.40 -3.79 -14.32
C THR A 104 1.68 -5.28 -14.12
N VAL A 105 0.71 -6.02 -13.57
CA VAL A 105 0.84 -7.47 -13.40
C VAL A 105 0.85 -8.15 -14.78
N SER A 106 1.94 -8.82 -15.11
CA SER A 106 2.11 -9.54 -16.39
C SER A 106 1.95 -11.05 -16.28
N SER A 107 2.11 -11.61 -15.07
CA SER A 107 2.05 -13.05 -14.80
C SER A 107 1.70 -13.29 -13.33
N SER A 108 1.28 -14.52 -13.02
CA SER A 108 1.01 -15.00 -11.67
C SER A 108 1.46 -16.44 -11.54
N GLU A 109 2.05 -16.78 -10.41
CA GLU A 109 2.35 -18.16 -10.05
C GLU A 109 1.29 -18.65 -9.07
N GLU A 110 0.87 -19.90 -9.22
CA GLU A 110 -0.14 -20.54 -8.39
C GLU A 110 0.46 -21.75 -7.67
N TYR A 111 0.19 -21.86 -6.37
CA TYR A 111 0.47 -23.05 -5.59
C TYR A 111 -0.83 -23.53 -4.94
N ASN A 112 -1.26 -24.73 -5.29
CA ASN A 112 -2.54 -25.32 -4.85
C ASN A 112 -2.42 -26.14 -3.55
N GLY A 113 -1.25 -26.13 -2.88
CA GLY A 113 -1.04 -26.87 -1.63
C GLY A 113 -0.65 -28.34 -1.81
N GLU A 114 -0.55 -28.83 -3.05
CA GLU A 114 -0.15 -30.21 -3.34
C GLU A 114 1.30 -30.24 -3.86
N TYR A 115 2.10 -31.17 -3.34
CA TYR A 115 3.42 -31.56 -3.85
C TYR A 115 3.38 -33.02 -4.29
#